data_AF-A0A7S1JMK6-F1
#
_entry.id   AF-A0A7S1JMK6-F1
#
_cell.length_a   1.000
_cell.length_b   1.000
_cell.length_c   1.000
_cell.angle_alpha   90.00
_cell.angle_beta   90.00
_cell.angle_gamma   90.00
#
_symmetry.space_group_name_H-M   'P 1'
#
loop_
_entity.id
_entity.type
_entity.pdbx_description
1 polymer ?
#
loop_
_entity_poly.entity_id
_entity_poly.type
_entity_poly.pdbx_seq_one_letter_code
_entity_poly.pdbx_strand_id
1 'polypeptide(L)'
;GGEEAEEDTEADGGDSTTTEGGDAQMPQIEADAVYVDPAGWRGVGETYECTGLCEPSEVDPSLNVTAMCRCKQGYGGVGQDCHLCGDNRYSTVDPFQPYSTRECRNCPPGTVTLPTERIHTSIRSCRCEAGRYEIAPSVCEV
;
A
#
# COMPACT_ATOMS: atom_id res chain seq x y z
N GLY A 1 -47.01 -81.52 19.42
CA GLY A 1 -46.78 -80.14 19.89
C GLY A 1 -45.95 -79.45 18.85
N GLY A 2 -46.27 -78.28 18.33
CA GLY A 2 -47.37 -77.31 18.48
C GLY A 2 -47.07 -76.28 17.36
N GLU A 3 -48.03 -75.83 16.53
CA GLU A 3 -48.87 -74.63 16.74
C GLU A 3 -47.98 -73.36 16.91
N GLU A 4 -48.02 -72.25 16.12
CA GLU A 4 -48.95 -71.65 15.14
C GLU A 4 -48.25 -70.49 14.36
N ALA A 5 -48.98 -69.91 13.38
CA ALA A 5 -49.02 -68.50 12.85
C ALA A 5 -47.75 -67.87 12.23
N GLU A 6 -47.74 -67.43 10.96
CA GLU A 6 -48.44 -66.28 10.30
C GLU A 6 -47.89 -64.89 10.68
N GLU A 7 -47.57 -64.07 9.65
CA GLU A 7 -47.90 -62.63 9.48
C GLU A 7 -46.84 -61.82 8.70
N ASP A 8 -47.36 -61.02 7.77
CA ASP A 8 -46.75 -60.06 6.83
C ASP A 8 -45.89 -58.95 7.49
N THR A 9 -45.13 -58.18 6.69
CA THR A 9 -45.15 -56.69 6.65
C THR A 9 -44.14 -56.12 5.62
N GLU A 10 -44.52 -54.95 5.12
CA GLU A 10 -44.18 -54.17 3.92
C GLU A 10 -42.80 -53.45 3.88
N ALA A 11 -42.62 -52.77 2.75
CA ALA A 11 -41.50 -52.00 2.25
C ALA A 11 -41.23 -50.65 2.95
N ASP A 12 -39.98 -50.17 2.86
CA ASP A 12 -39.60 -48.75 2.83
C ASP A 12 -38.18 -48.69 2.22
N GLY A 13 -37.87 -47.94 1.15
CA GLY A 13 -38.13 -46.50 1.01
C GLY A 13 -36.81 -45.71 1.18
N GLY A 14 -35.75 -46.10 0.46
CA GLY A 14 -34.47 -45.37 0.48
C GLY A 14 -34.52 -44.10 -0.37
N ASP A 15 -35.23 -43.09 0.11
CA ASP A 15 -35.28 -41.75 -0.48
C ASP A 15 -34.00 -40.98 -0.17
N SER A 16 -33.33 -40.51 -1.24
CA SER A 16 -32.18 -39.61 -1.16
C SER A 16 -32.67 -38.22 -0.81
N THR A 17 -32.70 -37.90 0.48
CA THR A 17 -32.93 -36.53 0.93
C THR A 17 -31.68 -35.70 0.64
N THR A 18 -31.78 -34.85 -0.38
CA THR A 18 -30.95 -33.66 -0.58
C THR A 18 -30.89 -32.87 0.72
N THR A 19 -29.75 -32.95 1.42
CA THR A 19 -29.46 -32.05 2.53
C THR A 19 -29.03 -30.73 1.91
N GLU A 20 -29.88 -29.72 2.10
CA GLU A 20 -29.56 -28.31 1.89
C GLU A 20 -28.28 -27.98 2.66
N GLY A 21 -27.16 -27.94 1.93
CA GLY A 21 -25.90 -27.41 2.42
C GLY A 21 -26.08 -25.92 2.59
N GLY A 22 -26.40 -25.51 3.82
CA GLY A 22 -26.55 -24.12 4.19
C GLY A 22 -25.36 -23.30 3.70
N ASP A 23 -25.66 -22.24 2.96
CA ASP A 23 -24.80 -21.11 2.72
C ASP A 23 -24.36 -20.52 4.07
N ALA A 24 -23.32 -21.11 4.65
CA ALA A 24 -22.48 -20.42 5.60
C ALA A 24 -21.79 -19.31 4.79
N GLN A 25 -22.49 -18.19 4.62
CA GLN A 25 -21.86 -16.91 4.36
C GLN A 25 -20.87 -16.70 5.50
N MET A 26 -19.59 -17.01 5.24
CA MET A 26 -18.50 -16.48 6.02
C MET A 26 -18.78 -14.98 6.15
N PRO A 27 -18.83 -14.42 7.37
CA PRO A 27 -18.90 -12.98 7.51
C PRO A 27 -17.71 -12.43 6.72
N GLN A 28 -18.01 -11.73 5.62
CA GLN A 28 -17.05 -10.90 4.94
C GLN A 28 -16.63 -9.90 6.01
N ILE A 29 -15.47 -10.12 6.62
CA ILE A 29 -14.83 -9.12 7.46
C ILE A 29 -14.49 -8.03 6.45
N GLU A 30 -15.39 -7.06 6.28
CA GLU A 30 -15.03 -5.76 5.73
C GLU A 30 -13.93 -5.27 6.67
N ALA A 31 -12.68 -5.43 6.26
CA ALA A 31 -11.57 -4.81 6.98
C ALA A 31 -11.91 -3.32 6.97
N ASP A 32 -12.24 -2.76 8.14
CA ASP A 32 -12.52 -1.35 8.33
C ASP A 32 -11.41 -0.56 7.63
N ALA A 33 -11.72 -0.07 6.44
CA ALA A 33 -10.75 0.61 5.62
C ALA A 33 -10.48 1.95 6.29
N VAL A 34 -9.28 2.08 6.85
CA VAL A 34 -8.84 3.31 7.51
C VAL A 34 -8.47 4.31 6.42
N TYR A 35 -9.23 5.40 6.32
CA TYR A 35 -8.95 6.48 5.39
C TYR A 35 -8.09 7.56 6.06
N VAL A 36 -6.86 7.71 5.57
CA VAL A 36 -5.96 8.79 5.94
C VAL A 36 -6.34 10.07 5.20
N ASP A 37 -6.11 11.23 5.82
CA ASP A 37 -6.35 12.53 5.17
C ASP A 37 -5.18 12.89 4.23
N PRO A 38 -5.32 12.82 2.90
CA PRO A 38 -4.24 13.21 1.98
C PRO A 38 -3.88 14.69 2.03
N ALA A 39 -4.75 15.57 2.58
CA ALA A 39 -4.49 16.99 2.73
C ALA A 39 -3.83 17.33 4.08
N GLY A 40 -3.87 16.40 5.03
CA GLY A 40 -3.46 16.60 6.42
C GLY A 40 -1.98 16.37 6.73
N TRP A 41 -1.11 16.16 5.74
CA TRP A 41 0.31 15.88 5.96
C TRP A 41 1.02 17.05 6.66
N ARG A 42 1.66 16.76 7.79
CA ARG A 42 2.43 17.72 8.59
C ARG A 42 3.78 17.13 8.94
N GLY A 43 4.82 17.95 8.86
CA GLY A 43 6.18 17.56 9.25
C GLY A 43 6.25 17.31 10.76
N VAL A 44 6.46 16.06 11.15
CA VAL A 44 6.63 15.65 12.56
C VAL A 44 8.11 15.39 12.88
N GLY A 45 8.89 14.95 11.89
CA GLY A 45 10.34 14.77 12.00
C GLY A 45 11.12 15.49 10.91
N GLU A 46 12.43 15.31 10.89
CA GLU A 46 13.30 15.89 9.87
C GLU A 46 13.04 15.27 8.50
N THR A 47 12.89 13.93 8.45
CA THR A 47 12.88 13.13 7.22
C THR A 47 11.49 12.60 6.84
N TYR A 48 10.50 12.74 7.71
CA TYR A 48 9.15 12.22 7.52
C TYR A 48 8.07 13.22 7.94
N GLU A 49 6.87 13.00 7.41
CA GLU A 49 5.65 13.71 7.74
C GLU A 49 4.54 12.71 7.99
N CYS A 50 3.59 13.09 8.84
CA CYS A 50 2.47 12.22 9.19
C CYS A 50 1.16 12.96 8.95
N THR A 51 0.10 12.22 8.69
CA THR A 51 -1.25 12.74 8.59
C THR A 51 -2.16 12.14 9.64
N GLY A 52 -3.33 12.74 9.81
CA GLY A 52 -4.40 12.20 10.63
C GLY A 52 -5.35 11.31 9.83
N LEU A 53 -6.32 10.76 10.55
CA LEU A 53 -7.49 10.11 9.97
C LEU A 53 -8.51 11.15 9.52
N CYS A 54 -9.30 10.82 8.51
CA CYS A 54 -10.54 11.55 8.25
C CYS A 54 -11.52 11.30 9.42
N GLU A 55 -12.02 12.34 10.09
CA GLU A 55 -13.00 12.17 11.19
C GLU A 55 -14.43 11.84 10.70
N PRO A 56 -15.23 11.06 11.46
CA PRO A 56 -14.81 10.02 12.40
C PRO A 56 -15.61 8.72 12.19
N SER A 57 -14.95 7.63 11.83
CA SER A 57 -15.37 6.31 12.32
C SER A 57 -14.42 5.91 13.44
N GLU A 58 -14.89 5.06 14.34
CA GLU A 58 -14.22 4.58 15.56
C GLU A 58 -12.94 3.81 15.22
N VAL A 59 -11.91 4.53 14.81
CA VAL A 59 -10.64 3.93 14.47
C VAL A 59 -9.86 3.73 15.76
N ASP A 60 -9.43 2.49 16.00
CA ASP A 60 -8.63 2.14 17.17
C ASP A 60 -7.42 3.09 17.27
N PRO A 61 -7.25 3.85 18.37
CA PRO A 61 -6.09 4.73 18.57
C PRO A 61 -4.75 3.96 18.63
N SER A 62 -4.77 2.63 18.69
CA SER A 62 -3.61 1.75 18.55
C SER A 62 -3.15 1.58 17.09
N LEU A 63 -3.91 2.06 16.10
CA LEU A 63 -3.47 2.09 14.71
C LEU A 63 -2.16 2.86 14.63
N ASN A 64 -1.14 2.11 14.23
CA ASN A 64 0.24 2.49 14.43
C ASN A 64 0.51 3.86 13.78
N VAL A 65 0.96 4.84 14.56
CA VAL A 65 1.24 6.20 14.08
C VAL A 65 2.20 6.15 12.87
N THR A 66 3.09 5.15 12.81
CA THR A 66 3.96 4.91 11.65
C THR A 66 3.21 4.55 10.36
N ALA A 67 2.03 3.92 10.44
CA ALA A 67 1.20 3.62 9.27
C ALA A 67 0.59 4.89 8.63
N MET A 68 0.54 6.00 9.37
CA MET A 68 0.08 7.31 8.89
C MET A 68 1.24 8.25 8.55
N CYS A 69 2.47 7.76 8.54
CA CYS A 69 3.66 8.54 8.19
C CYS A 69 4.20 8.15 6.81
N ARG A 70 4.75 9.13 6.09
CA ARG A 70 5.49 8.94 4.84
C ARG A 70 6.80 9.73 4.89
N CYS A 71 7.79 9.29 4.12
CA CYS A 71 9.01 10.05 3.95
C CYS A 71 8.77 11.36 3.19
N LYS A 72 9.50 12.41 3.53
CA LYS A 72 9.48 13.65 2.75
C LYS A 72 10.14 13.45 1.39
N GLN A 73 9.89 14.37 0.45
CA GLN A 73 10.60 14.40 -0.82
C GLN A 73 12.12 14.45 -0.60
N GLY A 74 12.87 13.71 -1.42
CA GLY A 74 14.31 13.49 -1.26
C GLY A 74 14.69 12.40 -0.26
N TYR A 75 13.73 11.76 0.40
CA TYR A 75 13.92 10.61 1.27
C TYR A 75 13.13 9.40 0.74
N GLY A 76 13.61 8.19 1.05
CA GLY A 76 12.95 6.92 0.77
C GLY A 76 12.83 6.08 2.03
N GLY A 77 11.92 5.11 2.04
CA GLY A 77 11.62 4.28 3.22
C GLY A 77 10.13 4.15 3.51
N VAL A 78 9.80 3.73 4.73
CA VAL A 78 8.42 3.46 5.15
C VAL A 78 8.18 4.03 6.54
N GLY A 79 7.02 4.67 6.73
CA GLY A 79 6.64 5.23 8.02
C GLY A 79 7.61 6.33 8.48
N GLN A 80 8.31 6.06 9.58
CA GLN A 80 9.31 6.96 10.17
C GLN A 80 10.74 6.58 9.79
N ASP A 81 10.95 5.39 9.23
CA ASP A 81 12.26 4.87 8.84
C ASP A 81 12.64 5.39 7.45
N CYS A 82 13.02 6.67 7.41
CA CYS A 82 13.33 7.40 6.20
C CYS A 82 14.83 7.69 6.07
N HIS A 83 15.40 7.34 4.92
CA HIS A 83 16.81 7.59 4.59
C HIS A 83 16.92 8.55 3.41
N LEU A 84 18.01 9.33 3.39
CA LEU A 84 18.29 10.27 2.32
C LEU A 84 18.50 9.51 1.00
N CYS A 85 17.92 10.01 -0.09
CA CYS A 85 18.28 9.55 -1.43
C CYS A 85 19.70 9.99 -1.73
N GLY A 86 20.62 9.03 -1.78
CA GLY A 86 22.03 9.29 -2.11
C GLY A 86 22.24 9.74 -3.56
N ASP A 87 23.51 9.84 -3.94
CA ASP A 87 23.92 10.34 -5.25
C ASP A 87 23.20 9.63 -6.41
N ASN A 88 22.88 10.41 -7.45
CA ASN A 88 22.17 9.96 -8.65
C ASN A 88 20.76 9.39 -8.39
N ARG A 89 20.16 9.72 -7.25
CA ARG A 89 18.80 9.32 -6.90
C ARG A 89 17.98 10.51 -6.43
N TYR A 90 16.67 10.42 -6.65
CA TYR A 90 15.71 11.41 -6.19
C TYR A 90 14.46 10.73 -5.66
N SER A 91 13.65 11.44 -4.88
CA SER A 91 12.36 10.94 -4.42
C SER A 91 11.35 12.08 -4.42
N THR A 92 10.19 11.84 -5.01
CA THR A 92 9.06 12.79 -5.10
C THR A 92 7.81 12.13 -4.53
N VAL A 93 6.89 12.95 -4.01
CA VAL A 93 5.54 12.48 -3.71
C VAL A 93 4.87 12.09 -5.04
N ASP A 94 4.28 10.90 -5.08
CA ASP A 94 3.47 10.47 -6.20
C ASP A 94 2.10 11.16 -6.13
N PRO A 95 1.69 11.94 -7.14
CA PRO A 95 0.39 12.62 -7.12
C PRO A 95 -0.80 11.65 -7.14
N PHE A 96 -0.62 10.44 -7.65
CA PHE A 96 -1.65 9.39 -7.68
C PHE A 96 -1.60 8.50 -6.45
N GLN A 97 -0.47 8.49 -5.73
CA GLN A 97 -0.29 7.77 -4.47
C GLN A 97 0.29 8.71 -3.40
N PRO A 98 -0.47 9.73 -2.96
CA PRO A 98 0.00 10.70 -1.99
C PRO A 98 0.26 10.06 -0.62
N TYR A 99 -0.09 8.80 -0.40
CA TYR A 99 0.14 8.14 0.88
C TYR A 99 1.54 7.53 0.99
N SER A 100 2.36 7.66 -0.06
CA SER A 100 3.64 6.97 -0.12
C SER A 100 4.72 7.81 -0.82
N THR A 101 5.90 7.78 -0.23
CA THR A 101 7.14 8.28 -0.85
C THR A 101 8.20 7.24 -0.54
N ARG A 102 8.00 6.05 -1.13
CA ARG A 102 8.66 4.82 -0.66
C ARG A 102 10.04 4.60 -1.24
N GLU A 103 10.30 5.10 -2.45
CA GLU A 103 11.47 4.69 -3.20
C GLU A 103 12.26 5.88 -3.74
N CYS A 104 13.57 5.85 -3.48
CA CYS A 104 14.53 6.68 -4.18
C CYS A 104 14.74 6.14 -5.61
N ARG A 105 14.27 6.89 -6.59
CA ARG A 105 14.34 6.56 -8.01
C ARG A 105 15.68 6.99 -8.58
N ASN A 106 16.24 6.19 -9.49
CA ASN A 106 17.47 6.56 -10.20
C ASN A 106 17.21 7.71 -11.16
N CYS A 107 18.20 8.58 -11.33
CA CYS A 107 18.21 9.55 -12.41
C CYS A 107 18.17 8.85 -13.78
N PRO A 108 17.50 9.43 -14.79
CA PRO A 108 17.52 8.91 -16.15
C PRO A 108 18.94 8.77 -16.74
N PRO A 109 19.14 7.88 -17.73
CA PRO A 109 20.44 7.73 -18.39
C PRO A 109 20.99 9.06 -18.93
N GLY A 110 22.28 9.32 -18.71
CA GLY A 110 22.95 10.56 -19.11
C GLY A 110 22.65 11.77 -18.22
N THR A 111 21.97 11.55 -17.09
CA THR A 111 21.77 12.56 -16.04
C THR A 111 22.33 12.11 -14.69
N VAL A 112 22.74 13.08 -13.88
CA VAL A 112 23.31 12.91 -12.54
C VAL A 112 22.71 13.94 -11.59
N THR A 113 22.72 13.65 -10.28
CA THR A 113 22.41 14.70 -9.30
C THR A 113 23.67 15.53 -8.99
N LEU A 114 23.47 16.80 -8.62
CA LEU A 114 24.59 17.69 -8.30
C LEU A 114 25.03 17.52 -6.83
N PRO A 115 26.33 17.36 -6.53
CA PRO A 115 26.82 17.22 -5.16
C PRO A 115 26.53 18.43 -4.26
N THR A 116 26.28 19.60 -4.87
CA THR A 116 25.93 20.83 -4.16
C THR A 116 24.50 20.81 -3.60
N GLU A 117 23.62 19.98 -4.18
CA GLU A 117 22.26 19.77 -3.69
C GLU A 117 22.28 18.53 -2.79
N ARG A 118 21.99 18.70 -1.49
CA ARG A 118 22.02 17.56 -0.56
C ARG A 118 20.75 16.72 -0.57
N ILE A 119 19.63 17.28 -1.03
CA ILE A 119 18.30 16.63 -0.98
C ILE A 119 17.67 16.77 -2.36
N HIS A 120 17.42 15.64 -3.02
CA HIS A 120 16.94 15.58 -4.39
C HIS A 120 15.44 15.26 -4.43
N THR A 121 14.62 16.30 -4.47
CA THR A 121 13.15 16.19 -4.26
C THR A 121 12.36 15.80 -5.50
N SER A 122 12.97 15.82 -6.68
CA SER A 122 12.28 15.45 -7.92
C SER A 122 13.25 15.06 -9.03
N ILE A 123 12.71 14.59 -10.15
CA ILE A 123 13.48 14.32 -11.36
C ILE A 123 14.21 15.57 -11.88
N ARG A 124 13.72 16.76 -11.52
CA ARG A 124 14.38 18.04 -11.84
C ARG A 124 15.67 18.25 -11.07
N SER A 125 16.01 17.42 -10.08
CA SER A 125 17.34 17.43 -9.46
C SER A 125 18.38 16.69 -10.32
N CYS A 126 17.94 15.86 -11.27
CA CYS A 126 18.81 15.21 -12.25
C CYS A 126 19.14 16.18 -13.38
N ARG A 127 20.43 16.39 -13.64
CA ARG A 127 21.00 17.28 -14.65
C ARG A 127 21.83 16.49 -15.64
N CYS A 128 21.93 16.95 -16.88
CA CYS A 128 22.81 16.31 -17.86
C CYS A 128 24.25 16.26 -17.36
N GLU A 129 24.90 15.12 -17.60
CA GLU A 129 26.33 14.95 -17.32
C GLU A 129 27.17 15.99 -18.06
N ALA A 130 28.39 16.23 -17.58
CA ALA A 130 29.32 17.13 -18.25
C ALA A 130 29.56 16.70 -19.71
N GLY A 131 29.45 17.65 -20.64
CA GLY A 131 29.56 17.39 -22.08
C GLY A 131 28.24 16.96 -22.74
N ARG A 132 27.11 17.05 -22.04
CA ARG A 132 25.77 16.87 -22.61
C ARG A 132 24.90 18.12 -22.37
N TYR A 133 23.88 18.31 -23.21
CA TYR A 133 22.89 19.38 -23.06
C TYR A 133 21.46 18.83 -22.98
N GLU A 134 20.60 19.55 -22.25
CA GLU A 134 19.21 19.16 -22.02
C GLU A 134 18.34 19.59 -23.21
N ILE A 135 17.70 18.63 -23.88
CA ILE A 135 16.77 18.89 -25.00
C ILE A 135 15.30 18.81 -24.60
N ALA A 136 15.02 18.12 -23.51
CA ALA A 136 13.73 18.02 -22.84
C ALA A 136 13.98 17.68 -21.36
N PRO A 137 12.98 17.83 -20.46
CA PRO A 137 13.17 17.55 -19.04
C PRO A 137 13.82 16.19 -18.79
N SER A 138 15.05 16.21 -18.27
CA SER A 138 15.87 15.02 -17.99
C SER A 138 16.22 14.15 -19.21
N VAL A 139 16.25 14.73 -20.42
CA VAL A 139 16.70 14.10 -21.67
C VAL A 139 17.93 14.82 -22.18
N CYS A 140 19.03 14.07 -22.39
CA CYS A 140 20.36 14.64 -22.65
C CYS A 140 20.98 14.13 -23.95
N GLU A 141 21.52 15.06 -24.74
CA GLU A 141 22.27 14.78 -25.98
C GLU A 141 23.72 15.28 -25.87
N VAL A 142 24.59 14.77 -26.75
CA VAL A 142 26.02 15.13 -26.83
C VAL A 142 26.27 16.28 -27.78
#